data_AF-A0A255ZG77-F1
#
_entry.id   AF-A0A255ZG77-F1
#
_cell.length_a   1.000
_cell.length_b   1.000
_cell.length_c   1.000
_cell.angle_alpha   90.00
_cell.angle_beta   90.00
_cell.angle_gamma   90.00
#
_symmetry.space_group_name_H-M   'P 1'
#
loop_
_entity.id
_entity.type
_entity.pdbx_description
1 polymer ?
#
loop_
_entity_poly.entity_id
_entity_poly.type
_entity_poly.pdbx_seq_one_letter_code
_entity_poly.pdbx_strand_id
1 'polypeptide(L)'
;MKNKILNTLLIFTPFIVYLEWGTGNKSFLYEAELLILKKIFINPTAVLHPFIIMPLAGQLLLIFTLFQRYASKRLTVIGMLLIALLVVFIFFIGLLSLNVKILLSTIPFLATAMATVNYYFKNKRQ
;
A
#
# COMPACT_ATOMS: atom_id res chain seq x y z
N MET A 1 7.39 -9.99 17.79
CA MET A 1 8.34 -9.51 16.74
C MET A 1 7.81 -9.75 15.33
N LYS A 2 7.27 -10.93 15.02
CA LYS A 2 6.74 -11.26 13.67
C LYS A 2 5.73 -10.24 13.09
N ASN A 3 4.82 -9.71 13.90
CA ASN A 3 3.85 -8.69 13.45
C ASN A 3 4.54 -7.41 12.97
N LYS A 4 5.58 -6.96 13.67
CA LYS A 4 6.31 -5.75 13.29
C LYS A 4 7.03 -5.94 11.96
N ILE A 5 7.62 -7.13 11.73
CA ILE A 5 8.27 -7.47 10.45
C ILE A 5 7.25 -7.43 9.31
N LEU A 6 6.08 -8.05 9.49
CA LEU A 6 5.01 -8.03 8.48
C LEU A 6 4.53 -6.59 8.21
N ASN A 7 4.35 -5.78 9.25
CA ASN A 7 3.94 -4.38 9.11
C ASN A 7 5.01 -3.55 8.38
N THR A 8 6.29 -3.77 8.68
CA THR A 8 7.40 -3.15 7.96
C THR A 8 7.35 -3.52 6.47
N LEU A 9 7.16 -4.80 6.14
CA LEU A 9 7.02 -5.22 4.74
C LEU A 9 5.80 -4.58 4.06
N LEU A 10 4.66 -4.50 4.75
CA LEU A 10 3.45 -3.83 4.24
C LEU A 10 3.63 -2.33 3.99
N ILE A 11 4.55 -1.67 4.69
CA ILE A 11 4.89 -0.26 4.49
C ILE A 11 5.76 -0.06 3.25
N PHE A 12 6.75 -0.94 3.04
CA PHE A 12 7.75 -0.76 1.97
C PHE A 12 7.35 -1.38 0.63
N THR A 13 6.63 -2.50 0.63
CA THR A 13 6.23 -3.17 -0.63
C THR A 13 5.31 -2.36 -1.54
N PRO A 14 4.47 -1.41 -1.09
CA PRO A 14 3.75 -0.50 -1.99
C PRO A 14 4.69 0.39 -2.80
N PHE A 15 5.83 0.81 -2.26
CA PHE A 15 6.72 1.76 -2.93
C PHE A 15 7.29 1.24 -4.24
N ILE A 16 7.42 -0.08 -4.39
CA ILE A 16 7.94 -0.72 -5.60
C ILE A 16 6.85 -1.00 -6.65
N VAL A 17 5.58 -0.70 -6.35
CA VAL A 17 4.48 -0.85 -7.32
C VAL A 17 4.69 0.14 -8.45
N TYR A 18 4.73 -0.39 -9.65
CA TYR A 18 4.97 0.33 -10.89
C TYR A 18 3.65 0.66 -11.57
N LEU A 19 3.54 1.90 -12.05
CA LEU A 19 2.42 2.44 -12.79
C LEU A 19 2.88 2.87 -14.17
N GLU A 20 2.06 2.59 -15.18
CA GLU A 20 2.27 3.04 -16.54
C GLU A 20 0.91 3.42 -17.16
N TRP A 21 0.83 4.58 -17.79
CA TRP A 21 -0.41 5.07 -18.38
C TRP A 21 -0.16 6.02 -19.55
N GLY A 22 -1.08 6.06 -20.51
CA GLY A 22 -0.95 6.86 -21.72
C GLY A 22 0.33 6.53 -22.51
N THR A 23 0.75 7.46 -23.37
CA THR A 23 1.95 7.29 -24.18
C THR A 23 3.19 7.78 -23.44
N GLY A 24 3.87 6.85 -22.74
CA GLY A 24 5.20 7.08 -22.17
C GLY A 24 5.24 7.58 -20.72
N ASN A 25 4.10 7.79 -20.06
CA ASN A 25 4.12 8.10 -18.63
C ASN A 25 4.29 6.82 -17.82
N LYS A 26 5.26 6.86 -16.91
CA LYS A 26 5.57 5.79 -15.98
C LYS A 26 6.00 6.39 -14.66
N SER A 27 5.69 5.71 -13.58
CA SER A 27 6.11 6.14 -12.24
C SER A 27 5.99 4.98 -11.27
N PHE A 28 6.79 5.00 -10.20
CA PHE A 28 6.56 4.13 -9.05
C PHE A 28 5.63 4.82 -8.04
N LEU A 29 4.95 4.05 -7.18
CA LEU A 29 4.09 4.65 -6.17
C LEU A 29 4.82 5.61 -5.23
N TYR A 30 6.09 5.35 -4.88
CA TYR A 30 6.85 6.29 -4.04
C TYR A 30 7.05 7.66 -4.72
N GLU A 31 7.25 7.69 -6.04
CA GLU A 31 7.38 8.94 -6.81
C GLU A 31 6.05 9.70 -6.84
N ALA A 32 4.95 8.97 -7.07
CA ALA A 32 3.61 9.54 -7.03
C ALA A 32 3.30 10.13 -5.65
N GLU A 33 3.65 9.43 -4.56
CA GLU A 33 3.50 9.91 -3.19
C GLU A 33 4.34 11.16 -2.92
N LEU A 34 5.60 11.21 -3.34
CA LEU A 34 6.45 12.41 -3.19
C LEU A 34 5.87 13.62 -3.94
N LEU A 35 5.32 13.40 -5.13
CA LEU A 35 4.63 14.45 -5.89
C LEU A 35 3.36 14.92 -5.16
N ILE A 36 2.59 13.98 -4.60
CA ILE A 36 1.40 14.27 -3.80
C ILE A 36 1.77 15.09 -2.56
N LEU A 37 2.80 14.69 -1.81
CA LEU A 37 3.25 15.41 -0.62
C LEU A 37 3.64 16.85 -0.95
N LYS A 38 4.31 17.09 -2.08
CA LYS A 38 4.60 18.45 -2.56
C LYS A 38 3.31 19.21 -2.92
N LYS A 39 2.37 18.56 -3.61
CA LYS A 39 1.10 19.18 -4.03
C LYS A 39 0.20 19.56 -2.86
N ILE A 40 0.25 18.85 -1.73
CA ILE A 40 -0.53 19.20 -0.53
C ILE A 40 -0.24 20.64 -0.06
N PHE A 41 1.01 21.11 -0.18
CA PHE A 41 1.39 22.46 0.25
C PHE A 41 1.13 23.56 -0.78
N ILE A 42 0.95 23.20 -2.07
CA ILE A 42 0.78 24.16 -3.17
C ILE A 42 -0.69 24.27 -3.57
N ASN A 43 -1.37 23.13 -3.72
CA ASN A 43 -2.77 23.05 -4.13
C ASN A 43 -3.47 21.83 -3.46
N PRO A 44 -3.92 21.98 -2.21
CA PRO A 44 -4.47 20.88 -1.42
C PRO A 44 -5.70 20.21 -2.05
N THR A 45 -6.55 20.97 -2.74
CA THR A 45 -7.79 20.44 -3.32
C THR A 45 -7.53 19.45 -4.45
N ALA A 46 -6.42 19.61 -5.18
CA ALA A 46 -5.99 18.68 -6.22
C ALA A 46 -5.58 17.29 -5.69
N VAL A 47 -5.41 17.15 -4.38
CA VAL A 47 -4.99 15.92 -3.71
C VAL A 47 -6.16 15.21 -3.02
N LEU A 48 -7.35 15.84 -2.98
CA LEU A 48 -8.55 15.30 -2.35
C LEU A 48 -9.22 14.22 -3.20
N HIS A 49 -8.52 13.10 -3.39
CA HIS A 49 -9.03 11.92 -4.09
C HIS A 49 -8.96 10.67 -3.20
N PRO A 50 -9.98 9.80 -3.17
CA PRO A 50 -9.97 8.60 -2.33
C PRO A 50 -8.76 7.69 -2.55
N PHE A 51 -8.35 7.48 -3.81
CA PHE A 51 -7.14 6.69 -4.15
C PHE A 51 -5.81 7.36 -3.79
N ILE A 52 -5.84 8.60 -3.30
CA ILE A 52 -4.66 9.27 -2.73
C ILE A 52 -4.73 9.21 -1.21
N ILE A 53 -5.85 9.60 -0.63
CA ILE A 53 -6.00 9.72 0.82
C ILE A 53 -6.00 8.35 1.50
N MET A 54 -6.74 7.37 0.97
CA MET A 54 -6.86 6.06 1.62
C MET A 54 -5.49 5.35 1.73
N PRO A 55 -4.68 5.23 0.67
CA PRO A 55 -3.38 4.57 0.75
C PRO A 55 -2.41 5.29 1.70
N LEU A 56 -2.36 6.63 1.66
CA LEU A 56 -1.54 7.43 2.57
C LEU A 56 -1.96 7.25 4.03
N ALA A 57 -3.27 7.28 4.31
CA ALA A 57 -3.80 7.01 5.65
C ALA A 57 -3.44 5.58 6.10
N GLY A 58 -3.52 4.60 5.18
CA GLY A 58 -3.12 3.22 5.45
C GLY A 58 -1.64 3.09 5.82
N GLN A 59 -0.75 3.74 5.09
CA GLN A 59 0.69 3.78 5.41
C GLN A 59 0.95 4.42 6.77
N LEU A 60 0.31 5.57 7.06
CA LEU A 60 0.45 6.24 8.36
C LEU A 60 -0.03 5.35 9.51
N LEU A 61 -1.16 4.64 9.35
CA LEU A 61 -1.65 3.69 10.34
C LEU A 61 -0.65 2.55 10.57
N LEU A 62 -0.10 1.97 9.51
CA LEU A 62 0.90 0.90 9.63
C LEU A 62 2.19 1.40 10.29
N ILE A 63 2.68 2.59 9.93
CA ILE A 63 3.84 3.23 10.58
C ILE A 63 3.56 3.41 12.07
N PHE A 64 2.38 3.93 12.43
CA PHE A 64 1.97 4.11 13.82
C PHE A 64 1.99 2.79 14.61
N THR A 65 1.60 1.67 14.00
CA THR A 65 1.65 0.36 14.68
C THR A 65 3.06 -0.10 15.05
N LEU A 66 4.12 0.36 14.35
CA LEU A 66 5.50 -0.04 14.63
C LEU A 66 6.00 0.52 15.98
N PHE A 67 5.49 1.70 16.37
CA PHE A 67 5.81 2.36 17.64
C PHE A 67 5.04 1.80 18.83
N GLN A 68 4.00 1.00 18.60
CA GLN A 68 3.27 0.35 19.69
C GLN A 68 4.10 -0.77 20.33
N ARG A 69 3.97 -0.95 21.65
CA ARG A 69 4.61 -2.08 22.38
C ARG A 69 4.21 -3.43 21.75
N TYR A 70 2.94 -3.56 21.39
CA TYR A 70 2.38 -4.65 20.59
C TYR A 70 1.64 -4.06 19.38
N ALA A 71 2.03 -4.45 18.17
CA ALA A 71 1.37 -3.97 16.96
C ALA A 71 -0.09 -4.45 16.92
N SER A 72 -1.02 -3.49 16.99
CA SER A 72 -2.46 -3.77 17.04
C SER A 72 -2.95 -4.44 15.76
N LYS A 73 -3.54 -5.64 15.90
CA LYS A 73 -4.15 -6.38 14.79
C LYS A 73 -5.18 -5.56 14.01
N ARG A 74 -6.04 -4.82 14.72
CA ARG A 74 -7.10 -4.01 14.10
C ARG A 74 -6.50 -2.91 13.23
N LEU A 75 -5.51 -2.19 13.75
CA LEU A 75 -4.82 -1.12 13.00
C LEU A 75 -4.04 -1.69 11.81
N THR A 76 -3.35 -2.83 11.98
CA THR A 76 -2.68 -3.50 10.87
C THR A 76 -3.65 -3.86 9.75
N VAL A 77 -4.78 -4.50 10.09
CA VAL A 77 -5.76 -4.94 9.07
C VAL A 77 -6.39 -3.73 8.37
N ILE A 78 -6.78 -2.70 9.11
CA ILE A 78 -7.34 -1.47 8.51
C ILE A 78 -6.32 -0.81 7.59
N GLY A 79 -5.09 -0.58 8.07
CA GLY A 79 -4.04 0.04 7.25
C GLY A 79 -3.69 -0.76 5.99
N MET A 80 -3.59 -2.08 6.15
CA MET A 80 -3.39 -3.01 5.04
C MET A 80 -4.53 -2.95 4.01
N LEU A 81 -5.80 -2.96 4.45
CA LEU A 81 -6.96 -2.92 3.54
C LEU A 81 -7.03 -1.61 2.75
N LEU A 82 -6.73 -0.48 3.39
CA LEU A 82 -6.71 0.83 2.73
C LEU A 82 -5.69 0.90 1.58
N ILE A 83 -4.50 0.31 1.78
CA ILE A 83 -3.47 0.23 0.73
C ILE A 83 -3.84 -0.86 -0.29
N ALA A 84 -4.34 -2.01 0.16
CA ALA A 84 -4.68 -3.13 -0.70
C ALA A 84 -5.76 -2.78 -1.71
N LEU A 85 -6.72 -1.92 -1.35
CA LEU A 85 -7.71 -1.43 -2.27
C LEU A 85 -7.09 -0.78 -3.51
N LEU A 86 -6.07 0.07 -3.31
CA LEU A 86 -5.34 0.68 -4.43
C LEU A 86 -4.52 -0.38 -5.19
N VAL A 87 -3.74 -1.20 -4.49
CA VAL A 87 -2.82 -2.14 -5.15
C VAL A 87 -3.57 -3.22 -5.95
N VAL A 88 -4.71 -3.69 -5.45
CA VAL A 88 -5.59 -4.63 -6.20
C VAL A 88 -6.17 -3.95 -7.44
N PHE A 89 -6.55 -2.67 -7.35
CA PHE A 89 -7.00 -1.92 -8.51
C PHE A 89 -5.88 -1.77 -9.56
N ILE A 90 -4.65 -1.49 -9.13
CA ILE A 90 -3.47 -1.44 -10.00
C ILE A 90 -3.19 -2.81 -10.64
N PHE A 91 -3.29 -3.90 -9.87
CA PHE A 91 -3.16 -5.26 -10.41
C PHE A 91 -4.21 -5.53 -11.49
N PHE A 92 -5.46 -5.13 -11.26
CA PHE A 92 -6.53 -5.25 -12.24
C PHE A 92 -6.24 -4.44 -13.52
N ILE A 93 -5.72 -3.22 -13.39
CA ILE A 93 -5.24 -2.43 -14.54
C ILE A 93 -4.12 -3.18 -15.28
N GLY A 94 -3.17 -3.78 -14.56
CA GLY A 94 -2.11 -4.61 -15.14
C GLY A 94 -2.65 -5.80 -15.93
N LEU A 95 -3.73 -6.44 -15.46
CA LEU A 95 -4.39 -7.53 -16.17
C LEU A 95 -5.06 -7.04 -17.46
N LEU A 96 -5.84 -5.95 -17.38
CA LEU A 96 -6.55 -5.39 -18.53
C LEU A 96 -5.61 -4.85 -19.61
N SER A 97 -4.48 -4.27 -19.21
CA SER A 97 -3.46 -3.74 -20.11
C SER A 97 -2.45 -4.81 -20.56
N LEU A 98 -2.55 -6.05 -20.07
CA LEU A 98 -1.56 -7.11 -20.25
C LEU A 98 -0.12 -6.67 -19.92
N ASN A 99 0.04 -5.71 -19.00
CA ASN A 99 1.33 -5.15 -18.61
C ASN A 99 1.95 -5.97 -17.47
N VAL A 100 2.85 -6.88 -17.85
CA VAL A 100 3.57 -7.77 -16.92
C VAL A 100 4.36 -6.98 -15.87
N LYS A 101 4.88 -5.79 -16.18
CA LYS A 101 5.64 -4.97 -15.22
C LYS A 101 4.73 -4.49 -14.09
N ILE A 102 3.55 -3.97 -14.43
CA ILE A 102 2.54 -3.57 -13.43
C ILE A 102 2.16 -4.79 -12.59
N LEU A 103 1.80 -5.91 -13.22
CA LEU A 103 1.42 -7.14 -12.52
C LEU A 103 2.48 -7.60 -11.52
N LEU A 104 3.71 -7.84 -11.99
CA LEU A 104 4.79 -8.35 -11.15
C LEU A 104 5.14 -7.38 -10.01
N SER A 105 5.05 -6.08 -10.24
CA SER A 105 5.35 -5.07 -9.21
C SER A 105 4.37 -5.07 -8.04
N THR A 106 3.13 -5.52 -8.25
CA THR A 106 2.10 -5.59 -7.19
C THR A 106 2.20 -6.87 -6.34
N ILE A 107 2.82 -7.93 -6.87
CA ILE A 107 2.93 -9.24 -6.21
C ILE A 107 3.58 -9.16 -4.82
N PRO A 108 4.70 -8.44 -4.60
CA PRO A 108 5.32 -8.37 -3.28
C PRO A 108 4.38 -7.84 -2.19
N PHE A 109 3.58 -6.82 -2.50
CA PHE A 109 2.58 -6.30 -1.57
C PHE A 109 1.46 -7.31 -1.33
N LEU A 110 0.89 -7.88 -2.40
CA LEU A 110 -0.21 -8.85 -2.29
C LEU A 110 0.22 -10.11 -1.50
N ALA A 111 1.42 -10.62 -1.76
CA ALA A 111 1.99 -11.75 -1.03
C ALA A 111 2.17 -11.42 0.46
N THR A 112 2.66 -10.22 0.78
CA THR A 112 2.82 -9.77 2.18
C THR A 112 1.46 -9.59 2.87
N ALA A 113 0.47 -9.04 2.17
CA ALA A 113 -0.90 -8.91 2.67
C ALA A 113 -1.51 -10.30 2.97
N MET A 114 -1.41 -11.25 2.04
CA MET A 114 -1.88 -12.62 2.24
C MET A 114 -1.16 -13.31 3.41
N ALA A 115 0.17 -13.16 3.52
CA ALA A 115 0.93 -13.70 4.63
C ALA A 115 0.48 -13.11 5.98
N THR A 116 0.17 -11.81 6.02
CA THR A 116 -0.32 -11.11 7.21
C THR A 116 -1.71 -11.59 7.62
N VAL A 117 -2.61 -11.74 6.65
CA VAL A 117 -3.96 -12.30 6.85
C VAL A 117 -3.86 -13.71 7.42
N ASN A 118 -3.08 -14.59 6.78
CA ASN A 118 -2.87 -15.97 7.23
C ASN A 118 -2.29 -16.05 8.64
N TYR A 119 -1.33 -15.17 8.95
CA TYR A 119 -0.75 -15.09 10.28
C TYR A 119 -1.81 -14.77 11.35
N TYR A 120 -2.66 -13.78 11.12
CA TYR A 120 -3.71 -13.39 12.07
C TYR A 120 -4.90 -14.35 12.14
N PHE A 121 -5.17 -15.13 11.09
CA PHE A 121 -6.16 -16.20 11.10
C PHE A 121 -5.69 -17.43 11.89
N LYS A 122 -4.40 -17.81 11.76
CA LYS A 122 -3.83 -18.94 12.52
C LYS A 122 -3.64 -18.60 14.00
N ASN A 123 -3.30 -17.35 14.32
CA ASN A 123 -3.09 -16.88 15.69
C ASN A 123 -4.34 -16.19 16.30
N LYS A 124 -5.54 -16.81 16.22
CA LYS A 124 -6.81 -16.27 16.76
C LYS A 124 -6.82 -15.88 18.27
N ARG A 125 -5.72 -16.04 19.02
CA ARG A 125 -5.60 -15.81 20.47
C ARG A 125 -4.52 -14.77 20.85
N GLN A 126 -4.56 -13.59 20.25
CA GLN A 126 -3.87 -12.39 20.79
C GLN A 126 -4.81 -11.20 20.77
#